data_AF-A0A7S2N0E6-F1
#
_entry.id   AF-A0A7S2N0E6-F1
#
_cell.length_a   1.000
_cell.length_b   1.000
_cell.length_c   1.000
_cell.angle_alpha   90.00
_cell.angle_beta   90.00
_cell.angle_gamma   90.00
#
_symmetry.space_group_name_H-M   'P 1'
#
loop_
_entity.id
_entity.type
_entity.pdbx_description
1 polymer ?
#
loop_
_entity_poly.entity_id
_entity_poly.type
_entity_poly.pdbx_seq_one_letter_code
_entity_poly.pdbx_strand_id
1 'polypeptide(L)'
;PQGSPFFREKVLVASKPTAPPTTASPSLRLPSVLLGAAAPDAGAGAAGRSSAGGAPVEDADHGGGCAPNEELFGGLCYLKCSILTSGTDPIRTSPWTCCKSRPCALNQKGSFGSHVACTGYDIAADGDCPHRPGTCMADEELLFGVCYRKCSLLTDLDFPHRIGPATCCKDTGLSCLDFRKDYTSKEFAVGGKGGATAEQEE
;
A
#
# COMPACT_ATOMS: atom_id res chain seq x y z
N PRO A 1 -31.54 23.23 -59.29
CA PRO A 1 -31.12 23.48 -57.88
C PRO A 1 -31.65 22.36 -56.97
N GLN A 2 -31.08 21.14 -56.98
CA GLN A 2 -29.83 20.71 -56.31
C GLN A 2 -29.74 21.27 -54.88
N GLY A 3 -29.74 20.52 -53.78
CA GLY A 3 -29.76 19.09 -53.48
C GLY A 3 -29.37 18.97 -52.00
N SER A 4 -30.17 18.27 -51.19
CA SER A 4 -29.96 18.14 -49.73
C SER A 4 -28.83 17.14 -49.43
N PRO A 5 -27.93 17.40 -48.46
CA PRO A 5 -26.84 16.47 -48.15
C PRO A 5 -27.35 15.28 -47.34
N PHE A 6 -27.23 14.08 -47.95
CA PHE A 6 -27.25 12.78 -47.28
C PHE A 6 -26.11 12.72 -46.25
N PHE A 7 -26.43 12.66 -44.96
CA PHE A 7 -25.47 12.23 -43.94
C PHE A 7 -25.44 10.71 -43.92
N ARG A 8 -24.32 10.15 -44.37
CA ARG A 8 -24.06 8.72 -44.46
C ARG A 8 -23.60 8.22 -43.09
N GLU A 9 -24.44 7.42 -42.44
CA GLU A 9 -24.12 6.70 -41.21
C GLU A 9 -22.98 5.70 -41.52
N LYS A 10 -21.77 5.98 -41.04
CA LYS A 10 -20.66 5.02 -41.06
C LYS A 10 -20.81 4.11 -39.85
N VAL A 11 -21.34 2.92 -40.08
CA VAL A 11 -21.26 1.79 -39.15
C VAL A 11 -19.79 1.43 -38.95
N LEU A 12 -19.24 1.77 -37.78
CA LEU A 12 -17.92 1.35 -37.36
C LEU A 12 -18.02 -0.10 -36.88
N VAL A 13 -17.59 -1.05 -37.71
CA VAL A 13 -17.49 -2.46 -37.33
C VAL A 13 -16.30 -2.61 -36.39
N ALA A 14 -16.57 -2.88 -35.11
CA ALA A 14 -15.56 -3.16 -34.09
C ALA A 14 -14.85 -4.48 -34.41
N SER A 15 -13.56 -4.41 -34.75
CA SER A 15 -12.70 -5.57 -34.89
C SER A 15 -12.32 -6.11 -33.51
N LYS A 16 -12.66 -7.37 -33.27
CA LYS A 16 -12.37 -8.16 -32.06
C LYS A 16 -10.85 -8.33 -31.86
N PRO A 17 -10.28 -8.09 -30.67
CA PRO A 17 -8.87 -8.35 -30.42
C PRO A 17 -8.59 -9.86 -30.35
N THR A 18 -7.71 -10.33 -31.23
CA THR A 18 -7.19 -11.69 -31.25
C THR A 18 -6.11 -11.85 -30.17
N ALA A 19 -6.29 -12.81 -29.27
CA ALA A 19 -5.32 -13.12 -28.23
C ALA A 19 -4.02 -13.71 -28.82
N PRO A 20 -2.84 -13.40 -28.25
CA PRO A 20 -1.57 -13.98 -28.67
C PRO A 20 -1.42 -15.44 -28.20
N PRO A 21 -0.67 -16.27 -28.94
CA PRO A 21 -0.42 -17.66 -28.58
C PRO A 21 0.51 -17.79 -27.36
N THR A 22 0.07 -18.58 -26.40
CA THR A 22 0.85 -19.13 -25.28
C THR A 22 2.07 -19.91 -25.76
N THR A 23 3.26 -19.41 -25.47
CA THR A 23 4.52 -20.16 -25.59
C THR A 23 4.78 -20.92 -24.30
N ALA A 24 4.94 -22.24 -24.43
CA ALA A 24 5.27 -23.16 -23.34
C ALA A 24 6.73 -23.01 -22.91
N SER A 25 6.96 -22.87 -21.60
CA SER A 25 8.29 -22.93 -20.98
C SER A 25 8.78 -24.38 -20.82
N PRO A 26 10.03 -24.70 -21.20
CA PRO A 26 10.62 -25.99 -20.88
C PRO A 26 11.15 -26.04 -19.45
N SER A 27 10.73 -27.07 -18.70
CA SER A 27 11.29 -27.46 -17.41
C SER A 27 12.71 -28.00 -17.57
N LEU A 28 13.69 -27.25 -17.07
CA LEU A 28 15.07 -27.72 -16.90
C LEU A 28 15.21 -28.41 -15.54
N ARG A 29 15.37 -29.73 -15.61
CA ARG A 29 15.78 -30.59 -14.48
C ARG A 29 17.25 -30.33 -14.15
N LEU A 30 17.56 -30.05 -12.89
CA LEU A 30 18.93 -30.13 -12.38
C LEU A 30 19.25 -31.54 -11.85
N PRO A 31 20.47 -32.05 -12.04
CA PRO A 31 20.91 -33.31 -11.47
C PRO A 31 21.46 -33.14 -10.04
N SER A 32 21.19 -34.14 -9.20
CA SER A 32 21.79 -34.37 -7.90
C SER A 32 23.29 -34.67 -8.00
N VAL A 33 24.10 -34.02 -7.17
CA VAL A 33 25.49 -34.44 -6.89
C VAL A 33 25.73 -34.47 -5.39
N LEU A 34 26.47 -35.49 -4.98
CA LEU A 34 26.62 -36.09 -3.66
C LEU A 34 27.59 -35.37 -2.72
N LEU A 35 27.29 -35.53 -1.42
CA LEU A 35 28.15 -35.70 -0.23
C LEU A 35 29.66 -35.36 -0.31
N GLY A 36 30.10 -34.51 0.64
CA GLY A 36 31.46 -34.44 1.15
C GLY A 36 31.47 -33.81 2.55
N ALA A 37 31.87 -34.57 3.57
CA ALA A 37 31.98 -34.15 4.97
C ALA A 37 33.43 -33.74 5.31
N ALA A 38 33.61 -32.75 6.20
CA ALA A 38 34.62 -32.70 7.28
C ALA A 38 34.57 -31.36 8.07
N ALA A 39 34.47 -31.46 9.40
CA ALA A 39 34.82 -30.42 10.38
C ALA A 39 36.36 -30.44 10.66
N PRO A 40 37.00 -29.48 11.37
CA PRO A 40 36.76 -29.09 12.79
C PRO A 40 36.90 -27.53 12.98
N ASP A 41 36.94 -26.85 14.13
CA ASP A 41 37.27 -27.15 15.52
C ASP A 41 36.74 -26.01 16.44
N ALA A 42 36.74 -26.27 17.74
CA ALA A 42 36.20 -25.45 18.82
C ALA A 42 36.95 -24.14 19.13
N GLY A 43 36.26 -23.18 19.75
CA GLY A 43 36.87 -21.98 20.33
C GLY A 43 35.91 -21.19 21.22
N ALA A 44 35.87 -21.52 22.51
CA ALA A 44 35.18 -20.75 23.55
C ALA A 44 35.92 -19.44 23.85
N GLY A 45 35.17 -18.37 24.13
CA GLY A 45 35.72 -17.11 24.62
C GLY A 45 34.63 -16.14 25.08
N ALA A 46 34.29 -16.20 26.37
CA ALA A 46 33.46 -15.23 27.06
C ALA A 46 34.33 -14.12 27.67
N ALA A 47 33.96 -12.85 27.42
CA ALA A 47 34.18 -11.61 28.20
C ALA A 47 34.09 -10.43 27.22
N GLY A 48 33.40 -9.32 27.42
CA GLY A 48 32.60 -8.82 28.54
C GLY A 48 32.29 -7.34 28.25
N ARG A 49 31.11 -6.90 28.69
CA ARG A 49 30.70 -5.51 29.03
C ARG A 49 30.99 -4.38 28.02
N SER A 50 29.91 -3.73 27.57
CA SER A 50 29.55 -2.41 28.10
C SER A 50 28.12 -2.03 27.75
N SER A 51 27.39 -1.69 28.81
CA SER A 51 26.12 -0.99 28.79
C SER A 51 26.28 0.35 28.06
N ALA A 52 25.54 0.53 26.98
CA ALA A 52 24.98 1.82 26.62
C ALA A 52 23.51 1.56 26.31
N GLY A 53 22.63 2.02 27.20
CA GLY A 53 21.21 2.05 26.96
C GLY A 53 20.92 2.88 25.72
N GLY A 54 20.79 2.22 24.58
CA GLY A 54 19.98 2.72 23.49
C GLY A 54 18.54 2.41 23.87
N ALA A 55 17.81 3.43 24.30
CA ALA A 55 16.36 3.35 24.30
C ALA A 55 15.92 2.84 22.92
N PRO A 56 14.94 1.92 22.82
CA PRO A 56 14.19 1.85 21.59
C PRO A 56 13.61 3.25 21.41
N VAL A 57 13.93 3.92 20.31
CA VAL A 57 13.14 5.07 19.89
C VAL A 57 11.78 4.50 19.50
N GLU A 58 10.94 4.42 20.52
CA GLU A 58 9.50 4.29 20.45
C GLU A 58 8.98 5.58 19.78
N ASP A 59 9.18 5.72 18.48
CA ASP A 59 8.42 6.66 17.64
C ASP A 59 7.22 5.92 17.04
N ALA A 60 6.53 5.17 17.90
CA ALA A 60 5.31 4.43 17.58
C ALA A 60 4.40 4.43 18.81
N ASP A 61 4.10 5.61 19.37
CA ASP A 61 3.25 5.67 20.54
C ASP A 61 2.16 6.75 20.40
N HIS A 62 0.92 6.27 20.40
CA HIS A 62 -0.37 6.96 20.51
C HIS A 62 -1.06 7.46 19.22
N GLY A 63 -1.68 6.52 18.48
CA GLY A 63 -3.05 6.70 17.97
C GLY A 63 -3.31 7.76 16.89
N GLY A 64 -2.32 8.11 16.07
CA GLY A 64 -2.47 9.11 15.02
C GLY A 64 -1.23 9.23 14.14
N GLY A 65 -0.66 8.10 13.73
CA GLY A 65 0.50 8.05 12.83
C GLY A 65 0.09 8.08 11.35
N CYS A 66 1.09 8.22 10.48
CA CYS A 66 0.94 7.97 9.06
C CYS A 66 1.05 6.46 8.76
N ALA A 67 0.60 6.02 7.58
CA ALA A 67 0.74 4.62 7.18
C ALA A 67 2.23 4.19 7.12
N PRO A 68 2.56 2.89 7.12
CA PRO A 68 3.95 2.41 7.14
C PRO A 68 4.83 2.92 6.00
N ASN A 69 4.24 3.23 4.84
CA ASN A 69 4.94 3.75 3.67
C ASN A 69 4.96 5.29 3.62
N GLU A 70 4.46 5.94 4.67
CA GLU A 70 4.30 7.38 4.73
C GLU A 70 5.13 8.01 5.85
N GLU A 71 5.37 9.31 5.72
CA GLU A 71 6.06 10.15 6.68
C GLU A 71 5.23 11.40 6.98
N LEU A 72 5.31 11.84 8.24
CA LEU A 72 4.67 13.07 8.69
C LEU A 72 5.50 14.27 8.24
N PHE A 73 4.90 15.16 7.46
CA PHE A 73 5.50 16.43 7.10
C PHE A 73 4.44 17.53 7.07
N GLY A 74 4.69 18.65 7.76
CA GLY A 74 3.75 19.77 7.78
C GLY A 74 2.34 19.43 8.31
N GLY A 75 2.19 18.35 9.11
CA GLY A 75 0.91 17.89 9.63
C GLY A 75 0.09 17.00 8.70
N LEU A 76 0.67 16.57 7.56
CA LEU A 76 0.09 15.61 6.64
C LEU A 76 1.01 14.41 6.44
N CYS A 77 0.44 13.31 5.99
CA CYS A 77 1.10 12.06 5.66
C CYS A 77 1.39 12.01 4.18
N TYR A 78 2.67 11.93 3.87
CA TYR A 78 3.19 11.85 2.51
C TYR A 78 3.85 10.51 2.30
N LEU A 79 3.87 9.97 1.08
CA LEU A 79 4.74 8.85 0.74
C LEU A 79 6.20 9.21 1.06
N LYS A 80 6.90 8.28 1.72
CA LYS A 80 8.29 8.49 2.16
C LYS A 80 9.19 8.88 1.00
N CYS A 81 10.04 9.89 1.20
CA CYS A 81 11.06 10.29 0.23
C CYS A 81 12.00 9.14 -0.18
N SER A 82 12.31 8.23 0.74
CA SER A 82 13.08 7.01 0.44
C SER A 82 12.36 6.08 -0.53
N ILE A 83 11.03 6.04 -0.53
CA ILE A 83 10.24 5.25 -1.47
C ILE A 83 10.09 6.01 -2.80
N LEU A 84 9.68 7.29 -2.74
CA LEU A 84 9.50 8.17 -3.91
C LEU A 84 10.73 8.25 -4.81
N THR A 85 11.92 8.20 -4.22
CA THR A 85 13.20 8.38 -4.93
C THR A 85 14.03 7.11 -5.02
N SER A 86 13.43 5.96 -4.74
CA SER A 86 14.11 4.65 -4.73
C SER A 86 15.40 4.67 -3.89
N GLY A 87 15.36 5.35 -2.75
CA GLY A 87 16.43 5.49 -1.78
C GLY A 87 17.47 6.58 -2.09
N THR A 88 17.38 7.27 -3.23
CA THR A 88 18.43 8.22 -3.64
C THR A 88 18.39 9.54 -2.90
N ASP A 89 17.20 10.01 -2.50
CA ASP A 89 16.98 11.26 -1.79
C ASP A 89 16.00 11.03 -0.62
N PRO A 90 16.45 10.47 0.51
CA PRO A 90 15.55 9.97 1.55
C PRO A 90 15.01 11.05 2.50
N ILE A 91 15.47 12.29 2.42
CA ILE A 91 15.15 13.33 3.40
C ILE A 91 14.12 14.29 2.81
N ARG A 92 12.90 14.33 3.36
CA ARG A 92 11.90 15.34 2.96
C ARG A 92 12.27 16.73 3.43
N THR A 93 12.13 17.71 2.54
CA THR A 93 12.44 19.12 2.82
C THR A 93 11.26 20.05 2.55
N SER A 94 10.32 19.63 1.72
CA SER A 94 9.05 20.32 1.48
C SER A 94 7.97 19.30 1.02
N PRO A 95 6.72 19.73 0.77
CA PRO A 95 5.72 18.87 0.14
C PRO A 95 6.15 18.36 -1.25
N TRP A 96 7.03 19.10 -1.94
CA TRP A 96 7.42 18.81 -3.34
C TRP A 96 8.89 18.43 -3.51
N THR A 97 9.67 18.33 -2.44
CA THR A 97 11.14 18.13 -2.54
C THR A 97 11.68 17.15 -1.49
N CYS A 98 12.61 16.32 -1.95
CA CYS A 98 13.47 15.45 -1.14
C CYS A 98 14.96 15.80 -1.37
N CYS A 99 15.83 15.43 -0.43
CA CYS A 99 17.26 15.71 -0.48
C CYS A 99 18.10 14.46 -0.19
N LYS A 100 19.27 14.37 -0.83
CA LYS A 100 20.20 13.23 -0.69
C LYS A 100 20.83 13.10 0.70
N SER A 101 21.27 14.22 1.26
CA SER A 101 22.01 14.26 2.53
C SER A 101 21.98 15.64 3.15
N ARG A 102 22.17 15.75 4.47
CA ARG A 102 22.33 17.05 5.12
C ARG A 102 23.75 17.59 4.90
N PRO A 103 23.93 18.92 4.74
CA PRO A 103 22.89 19.95 4.64
C PRO A 103 22.15 19.87 3.28
N CYS A 104 20.81 20.02 3.31
CA CYS A 104 19.99 19.99 2.10
C CYS A 104 20.07 21.35 1.37
N ALA A 105 21.10 21.52 0.55
CA ALA A 105 21.36 22.74 -0.23
C ALA A 105 21.16 22.48 -1.72
N LEU A 106 22.23 22.13 -2.45
CA LEU A 106 22.21 21.90 -3.91
C LEU A 106 21.82 20.46 -4.30
N ASN A 107 21.59 19.61 -3.32
CA ASN A 107 21.30 18.18 -3.47
C ASN A 107 19.82 17.86 -3.25
N GLN A 108 18.94 18.76 -3.73
CA GLN A 108 17.49 18.62 -3.66
C GLN A 108 16.98 18.09 -5.01
N LYS A 109 16.07 17.11 -4.96
CA LYS A 109 15.22 16.73 -6.07
C LYS A 109 13.78 17.06 -5.73
N GLY A 110 13.02 17.47 -6.73
CA GLY A 110 11.62 17.76 -6.56
C GLY A 110 10.99 18.14 -7.86
N SER A 111 9.67 18.24 -7.83
CA SER A 111 8.90 18.75 -8.95
C SER A 111 7.81 19.65 -8.40
N PHE A 112 7.93 20.95 -8.68
CA PHE A 112 6.83 21.89 -8.53
C PHE A 112 6.06 21.83 -9.84
N GLY A 113 5.11 20.90 -9.94
CA GLY A 113 4.36 20.70 -11.17
C GLY A 113 3.64 21.96 -11.63
N SER A 114 3.44 22.11 -12.94
CA SER A 114 2.52 23.10 -13.54
C SER A 114 1.04 22.71 -13.41
N HIS A 115 0.77 21.55 -12.80
CA HIS A 115 -0.56 20.98 -12.62
C HIS A 115 -0.84 20.71 -11.14
N VAL A 116 -2.12 20.88 -10.82
CA VAL A 116 -2.90 20.52 -9.61
C VAL A 116 -2.11 19.77 -8.53
N ALA A 117 -2.25 20.25 -7.28
CA ALA A 117 -1.79 19.58 -6.06
C ALA A 117 -2.07 18.07 -6.10
N CYS A 118 -1.30 17.29 -5.34
CA CYS A 118 -1.44 15.83 -5.27
C CYS A 118 -0.76 15.03 -6.39
N THR A 119 0.41 15.45 -6.86
CA THR A 119 1.19 14.70 -7.87
C THR A 119 2.70 14.74 -7.58
N GLY A 120 3.44 13.81 -8.17
CA GLY A 120 4.90 13.76 -8.05
C GLY A 120 5.36 13.45 -6.63
N TYR A 121 5.86 14.47 -5.92
CA TYR A 121 6.39 14.37 -4.56
C TYR A 121 5.33 14.64 -3.48
N ASP A 122 4.21 15.23 -3.88
CA ASP A 122 3.10 15.69 -3.04
C ASP A 122 1.99 14.62 -3.02
N ILE A 123 2.31 13.36 -2.72
CA ILE A 123 1.33 12.25 -2.73
C ILE A 123 1.40 11.43 -1.44
N ALA A 124 0.32 10.74 -1.11
CA ALA A 124 0.22 9.69 -0.10
C ALA A 124 0.68 8.33 -0.67
N ALA A 125 0.71 7.28 0.15
CA ALA A 125 1.23 5.97 -0.25
C ALA A 125 0.36 5.23 -1.29
N ASP A 126 -0.93 5.55 -1.37
CA ASP A 126 -1.89 5.08 -2.36
C ASP A 126 -1.85 5.87 -3.68
N GLY A 127 -1.07 6.95 -3.74
CA GLY A 127 -0.99 7.85 -4.87
C GLY A 127 -2.02 8.98 -4.85
N ASP A 128 -2.86 9.06 -3.81
CA ASP A 128 -3.81 10.15 -3.60
C ASP A 128 -3.13 11.37 -2.92
N CYS A 129 -3.93 12.38 -2.58
CA CYS A 129 -3.48 13.55 -1.85
C CYS A 129 -2.95 13.21 -0.44
N PRO A 130 -1.92 13.92 0.06
CA PRO A 130 -1.49 13.81 1.44
C PRO A 130 -2.64 14.07 2.41
N HIS A 131 -2.80 13.19 3.39
CA HIS A 131 -3.93 13.23 4.33
C HIS A 131 -3.47 13.53 5.75
N ARG A 132 -4.40 13.83 6.65
CA ARG A 132 -4.03 13.99 8.07
C ARG A 132 -3.62 12.64 8.67
N PRO A 133 -2.73 12.63 9.66
CA PRO A 133 -2.46 11.42 10.43
C PRO A 133 -3.74 10.90 11.11
N GLY A 134 -3.86 9.58 11.21
CA GLY A 134 -5.07 8.94 11.73
C GLY A 134 -6.22 8.80 10.73
N THR A 135 -6.00 9.03 9.43
CA THR A 135 -6.84 8.39 8.40
C THR A 135 -6.57 6.89 8.36
N CYS A 136 -7.54 6.15 7.84
CA CYS A 136 -7.45 4.70 7.78
C CYS A 136 -6.34 4.24 6.84
N MET A 137 -5.68 3.13 7.21
CA MET A 137 -4.67 2.50 6.39
C MET A 137 -5.25 2.00 5.05
N ALA A 138 -4.39 1.65 4.09
CA ALA A 138 -4.82 1.19 2.76
C ALA A 138 -5.69 -0.08 2.80
N ASP A 139 -5.52 -0.95 3.81
CA ASP A 139 -6.34 -2.13 4.05
C ASP A 139 -7.55 -1.86 4.96
N GLU A 140 -7.80 -0.60 5.31
CA GLU A 140 -8.88 -0.15 6.17
C GLU A 140 -9.86 0.79 5.46
N GLU A 141 -11.05 0.94 6.03
CA GLU A 141 -12.10 1.86 5.64
C GLU A 141 -12.65 2.59 6.86
N LEU A 142 -13.06 3.84 6.66
CA LEU A 142 -13.57 4.69 7.73
C LEU A 142 -15.08 4.49 7.90
N LEU A 143 -15.50 4.06 9.09
CA LEU A 143 -16.89 4.02 9.49
C LEU A 143 -17.06 4.73 10.83
N PHE A 144 -17.91 5.76 10.86
CA PHE A 144 -18.19 6.57 12.06
C PHE A 144 -16.93 7.11 12.78
N GLY A 145 -15.90 7.48 12.01
CA GLY A 145 -14.66 8.02 12.57
C GLY A 145 -13.68 6.96 13.09
N VAL A 146 -13.99 5.67 12.92
CA VAL A 146 -13.14 4.55 13.31
C VAL A 146 -12.72 3.78 12.07
N CYS A 147 -11.46 3.37 12.03
CA CYS A 147 -10.91 2.57 10.95
C CYS A 147 -11.12 1.09 11.21
N TYR A 148 -11.69 0.42 10.22
CA TYR A 148 -11.89 -1.02 10.25
C TYR A 148 -11.24 -1.62 9.01
N ARG A 149 -10.76 -2.86 9.10
CA ARG A 149 -10.30 -3.57 7.91
C ARG A 149 -11.41 -3.63 6.87
N LYS A 150 -11.06 -3.43 5.60
CA LYS A 150 -12.04 -3.42 4.49
C LYS A 150 -12.84 -4.71 4.46
N CYS A 151 -14.16 -4.60 4.35
CA CYS A 151 -15.06 -5.75 4.18
C CYS A 151 -14.68 -6.63 2.98
N SER A 152 -14.23 -6.02 1.88
CA SER A 152 -13.69 -6.74 0.72
C SER A 152 -12.51 -7.66 1.04
N LEU A 153 -11.68 -7.31 2.04
CA LEU A 153 -10.55 -8.12 2.50
C LEU A 153 -10.94 -9.12 3.60
N LEU A 154 -11.95 -8.81 4.41
CA LEU A 154 -12.40 -9.68 5.51
C LEU A 154 -13.26 -10.85 5.02
N THR A 155 -13.94 -10.68 3.89
CA THR A 155 -14.88 -11.68 3.36
C THR A 155 -14.47 -12.18 1.97
N ASP A 156 -13.21 -12.02 1.57
CA ASP A 156 -12.72 -12.42 0.25
C ASP A 156 -13.65 -12.00 -0.91
N LEU A 157 -14.12 -10.74 -0.86
CA LEU A 157 -15.06 -10.12 -1.80
C LEU A 157 -16.52 -10.61 -1.77
N ASP A 158 -16.90 -11.56 -0.90
CA ASP A 158 -18.30 -12.04 -0.82
C ASP A 158 -19.29 -10.99 -0.29
N PHE A 159 -18.85 -10.12 0.62
CA PHE A 159 -19.63 -9.03 1.20
C PHE A 159 -18.76 -7.76 1.23
N PRO A 160 -18.50 -7.11 0.09
CA PRO A 160 -17.43 -6.11 0.00
C PRO A 160 -17.76 -4.75 0.61
N HIS A 161 -19.00 -4.52 1.06
CA HIS A 161 -19.46 -3.20 1.51
C HIS A 161 -19.73 -3.15 3.01
N ARG A 162 -19.13 -2.19 3.72
CA ARG A 162 -19.37 -2.02 5.15
C ARG A 162 -20.65 -1.24 5.43
N ILE A 163 -21.48 -1.77 6.32
CA ILE A 163 -22.69 -1.11 6.83
C ILE A 163 -22.71 -0.97 8.35
N GLY A 164 -21.77 -1.62 9.05
CA GLY A 164 -21.61 -1.55 10.50
C GLY A 164 -20.20 -1.92 10.97
N PRO A 165 -19.87 -1.69 12.26
CA PRO A 165 -18.57 -2.08 12.82
C PRO A 165 -18.25 -3.57 12.67
N ALA A 166 -19.27 -4.42 12.78
CA ALA A 166 -19.15 -5.88 12.70
C ALA A 166 -19.92 -6.47 11.50
N THR A 167 -20.41 -5.64 10.58
CA THR A 167 -21.37 -6.06 9.54
C THR A 167 -20.94 -5.59 8.17
N CYS A 168 -20.78 -6.57 7.27
CA CYS A 168 -20.49 -6.39 5.85
C CYS A 168 -21.72 -6.77 5.01
N CYS A 169 -21.81 -6.28 3.79
CA CYS A 169 -22.93 -6.44 2.88
C CYS A 169 -22.48 -6.74 1.45
N LYS A 170 -23.28 -7.54 0.73
CA LYS A 170 -23.11 -7.89 -0.68
C LYS A 170 -23.32 -6.75 -1.67
N ASP A 171 -24.03 -5.72 -1.24
CA ASP A 171 -24.61 -4.70 -2.11
C ASP A 171 -24.46 -3.32 -1.43
N THR A 172 -25.02 -2.26 -2.00
CA THR A 172 -24.94 -0.89 -1.45
C THR A 172 -26.31 -0.25 -1.24
N GLY A 173 -26.38 0.69 -0.29
CA GLY A 173 -27.60 1.44 -0.02
C GLY A 173 -28.68 0.59 0.65
N LEU A 174 -29.94 0.78 0.23
CA LEU A 174 -31.11 0.16 0.87
C LEU A 174 -31.21 -1.36 0.64
N SER A 175 -30.48 -1.91 -0.33
CA SER A 175 -30.45 -3.36 -0.57
C SER A 175 -29.84 -4.12 0.60
N CYS A 176 -29.00 -3.48 1.42
CA CYS A 176 -28.41 -4.04 2.62
C CYS A 176 -29.37 -4.13 3.82
N LEU A 177 -30.61 -3.65 3.69
CA LEU A 177 -31.67 -3.88 4.68
C LEU A 177 -32.25 -5.31 4.56
N ASP A 178 -31.89 -6.06 3.51
CA ASP A 178 -32.18 -7.48 3.39
C ASP A 178 -31.13 -8.28 4.18
N PHE A 179 -31.55 -8.91 5.28
CA PHE A 179 -30.74 -9.77 6.16
C PHE A 179 -30.12 -11.01 5.45
N ARG A 180 -30.47 -11.27 4.19
CA ARG A 180 -29.82 -12.32 3.38
C ARG A 180 -28.60 -11.80 2.63
N LYS A 181 -28.42 -10.49 2.59
CA LYS A 181 -27.34 -9.79 1.90
C LYS A 181 -26.27 -9.26 2.84
N ASP A 182 -26.47 -9.33 4.15
CA ASP A 182 -25.48 -8.96 5.14
C ASP A 182 -24.78 -10.19 5.76
N TYR A 183 -23.61 -9.96 6.33
CA TYR A 183 -22.87 -10.92 7.13
C TYR A 183 -22.30 -10.17 8.34
N THR A 184 -22.73 -10.59 9.52
CA THR A 184 -22.28 -10.04 10.78
C THR A 184 -21.39 -11.04 11.50
N SER A 185 -20.19 -10.60 11.89
CA SER A 185 -19.22 -11.41 12.63
C SER A 185 -18.40 -10.53 13.56
N LYS A 186 -18.09 -11.00 14.78
CA LYS A 186 -17.28 -10.24 15.74
C LYS A 186 -15.87 -9.95 15.22
N GLU A 187 -15.38 -10.80 14.32
CA GLU A 187 -14.08 -10.74 13.66
C GLU A 187 -13.99 -9.58 12.67
N PHE A 188 -15.11 -8.94 12.29
CA PHE A 188 -15.11 -7.80 11.38
C PHE A 188 -14.91 -6.45 12.07
N ALA A 189 -15.03 -6.42 13.40
CA ALA A 189 -14.77 -5.26 14.25
C ALA A 189 -13.28 -5.14 14.61
N VAL A 190 -12.42 -5.26 13.59
CA VAL A 190 -10.96 -5.21 13.71
C VAL A 190 -10.39 -4.15 12.77
N GLY A 191 -9.27 -3.55 13.17
CA GLY A 191 -8.45 -2.73 12.28
C GLY A 191 -7.66 -3.59 11.27
N GLY A 192 -7.02 -2.90 10.34
CA GLY A 192 -6.04 -3.46 9.42
C GLY A 192 -4.87 -4.07 10.17
N LYS A 193 -4.23 -5.06 9.56
CA LYS A 193 -2.98 -5.62 10.13
C LYS A 193 -1.87 -4.69 9.69
N GLY A 194 -1.67 -3.60 10.45
CA GLY A 194 -0.54 -2.70 10.25
C GLY A 194 0.75 -3.51 10.14
N GLY A 195 1.56 -3.21 9.12
CA GLY A 195 2.73 -4.00 8.73
C GLY A 195 3.64 -4.41 9.89
N ALA A 196 3.35 -5.59 10.43
CA ALA A 196 4.24 -6.43 11.19
C ALA A 196 4.04 -7.83 10.59
N THR A 197 5.15 -8.42 10.17
CA THR A 197 5.26 -9.72 9.54
C THR A 197 4.35 -10.77 10.16
N ALA A 198 3.77 -11.60 9.29
CA ALA A 198 3.06 -12.80 9.65
C ALA A 198 3.89 -13.64 10.62
N GLU A 199 3.38 -13.85 11.84
CA GLU A 199 3.66 -15.01 12.67
C GLU A 199 2.65 -15.03 13.82
N GLN A 200 1.74 -16.01 13.76
CA GLN A 200 1.39 -16.91 14.86
C GLN A 200 0.19 -17.76 14.41
N GLU A 201 0.53 -18.90 13.82
CA GLU A 201 -0.23 -20.14 14.00
C GLU A 201 -0.11 -20.56 15.47
N GLU A 202 -1.25 -20.91 16.08
CA GLU A 202 -1.35 -22.08 16.97
C GLU A 202 -2.75 -22.68 16.81
#